data_AF-A0A963QP85-F1
#
_entry.id   AF-A0A963QP85-F1
#
_cell.length_a   1.000
_cell.length_b   1.000
_cell.length_c   1.000
_cell.angle_alpha   90.00
_cell.angle_beta   90.00
_cell.angle_gamma   90.00
#
_symmetry.space_group_name_H-M   'P 1'
#
loop_
_entity.id
_entity.type
_entity.pdbx_description
1 polymer ?
#
loop_
_entity_poly.entity_id
_entity_poly.type
_entity_poly.pdbx_seq_one_letter_code
_entity_poly.pdbx_strand_id
1 'polypeptide(L)'
;MNRKVATVGKVFAMALALASGRAVLAQEPESDPAPAVQDQEEAEAETPAQEIVVVAPRPVKDLPKEIENDSNVLISLRMVVLYNDLDLTSKDDQDRLMTRIKSSARDACRYLDRLYPLDPDPECEDRAIRDTRPQVDAAIAAFAPTEPATETDGDIAPEGDESTAAE
;
A
#
# COMPACT_ATOMS: atom_id res chain seq x y z
N MET A 1 37.72 16.38 -8.61
CA MET A 1 37.62 14.95 -8.96
C MET A 1 36.44 14.78 -9.92
N ASN A 2 36.75 14.59 -11.20
CA ASN A 2 35.80 14.57 -12.31
C ASN A 2 35.30 13.13 -12.55
N ARG A 3 33.98 12.89 -12.52
CA ARG A 3 33.39 11.69 -13.12
C ARG A 3 32.54 12.10 -14.32
N LYS A 4 33.09 11.85 -15.51
CA LYS A 4 32.40 11.84 -16.80
C LYS A 4 31.82 10.43 -17.04
N VAL A 5 30.98 10.37 -18.09
CA VAL A 5 30.47 9.20 -18.87
C VAL A 5 29.37 8.35 -18.19
N ALA A 6 28.34 7.84 -18.89
CA ALA A 6 27.98 7.87 -20.30
C ALA A 6 26.45 7.69 -20.44
N THR A 7 25.81 8.49 -21.28
CA THR A 7 24.42 8.31 -21.70
C THR A 7 24.42 7.43 -22.96
N VAL A 8 23.94 6.18 -22.87
CA VAL A 8 23.68 5.34 -24.04
C VAL A 8 22.16 5.20 -24.16
N GLY A 9 21.63 5.89 -25.16
CA GLY A 9 20.23 5.82 -25.55
C GLY A 9 19.87 4.47 -26.15
N LYS A 10 18.66 4.02 -25.85
CA LYS A 10 17.95 3.01 -26.65
C LYS A 10 16.64 3.63 -27.10
N VAL A 11 16.56 3.87 -28.40
CA VAL A 11 15.34 4.24 -29.12
C VAL A 11 14.59 2.93 -29.35
N PHE A 12 13.50 2.69 -28.62
CA PHE A 12 12.57 1.61 -28.93
C PHE A 12 11.34 2.20 -29.62
N ALA A 13 11.33 2.11 -30.94
CA ALA A 13 10.12 2.29 -31.74
C ALA A 13 9.30 1.01 -31.64
N MET A 14 8.11 1.07 -31.03
CA MET A 14 7.16 -0.03 -31.07
C MET A 14 5.90 0.43 -31.79
N ALA A 15 5.66 -0.23 -32.93
CA ALA A 15 4.64 0.08 -33.90
C ALA A 15 3.23 -0.18 -33.36
N LEU A 16 2.33 0.76 -33.68
CA LEU A 16 0.88 0.61 -33.60
C LEU A 16 0.42 -0.59 -34.46
N ALA A 17 -0.38 -1.47 -33.86
CA ALA A 17 -1.32 -2.31 -34.60
C ALA A 17 -2.75 -1.89 -34.21
N LEU A 18 -3.37 -1.12 -35.09
CA LEU A 18 -4.80 -0.82 -35.08
C LEU A 18 -5.55 -2.09 -35.52
N ALA A 19 -6.27 -2.74 -34.61
CA ALA A 19 -7.24 -3.78 -34.95
C ALA A 19 -8.64 -3.20 -34.84
N SER A 20 -9.29 -3.13 -35.99
CA SER A 20 -10.63 -2.63 -36.26
C SER A 20 -11.71 -3.45 -35.55
N GLY A 21 -12.80 -2.78 -35.21
CA GLY A 21 -13.89 -3.31 -34.41
C GLY A 21 -14.86 -4.27 -35.10
N ARG A 22 -15.78 -4.79 -34.27
CA ARG A 22 -17.09 -5.27 -34.66
C ARG A 22 -18.09 -4.89 -33.57
N ALA A 23 -19.10 -4.10 -33.98
CA ALA A 23 -20.33 -3.93 -33.24
C ALA A 23 -21.09 -5.27 -33.25
N VAL A 24 -21.49 -5.74 -32.06
CA VAL A 24 -22.51 -6.79 -31.93
C VAL A 24 -23.74 -6.14 -31.30
N LEU A 25 -24.83 -6.32 -32.03
CA LEU A 25 -26.19 -5.88 -31.76
C LEU A 25 -26.78 -6.65 -30.58
N ALA A 26 -27.62 -5.94 -29.82
CA ALA A 26 -28.79 -6.38 -29.05
C ALA A 26 -29.01 -7.89 -28.89
N GLN A 27 -29.02 -8.33 -27.63
CA GLN A 27 -29.82 -9.47 -27.20
C GLN A 27 -30.31 -9.17 -25.77
N GLU A 28 -31.59 -8.88 -25.64
CA GLU A 28 -32.32 -8.88 -24.36
C GLU A 28 -32.67 -10.34 -24.05
N PRO A 29 -32.10 -10.96 -22.98
CA PRO A 29 -32.57 -12.26 -22.54
C PRO A 29 -33.77 -12.09 -21.61
N GLU A 30 -34.85 -12.73 -22.03
CA GLU A 30 -36.07 -12.96 -21.27
C GLU A 30 -35.75 -13.59 -19.91
N SER A 31 -36.57 -13.20 -18.93
CA SER A 31 -36.47 -13.60 -17.54
C SER A 31 -36.99 -15.04 -17.34
N ASP A 32 -36.09 -16.01 -17.21
CA ASP A 32 -36.38 -17.33 -16.64
C ASP A 32 -35.80 -17.40 -15.21
N PRO A 33 -36.62 -17.60 -14.16
CA PRO A 33 -36.13 -17.77 -12.80
C PRO A 33 -35.48 -19.15 -12.65
N ALA A 34 -34.16 -19.19 -12.84
CA ALA A 34 -33.35 -20.36 -12.54
C ALA A 34 -33.42 -20.72 -11.03
N PRO A 35 -33.45 -22.01 -10.68
CA PRO A 35 -33.46 -22.45 -9.29
C PRO A 35 -32.18 -22.01 -8.58
N ALA A 36 -32.35 -21.56 -7.33
CA ALA A 36 -31.29 -21.13 -6.43
C ALA A 36 -30.27 -22.27 -6.23
N VAL A 37 -29.21 -22.25 -7.02
CA VAL A 37 -27.96 -22.95 -6.71
C VAL A 37 -27.35 -22.16 -5.57
N GLN A 38 -27.48 -22.70 -4.36
CA GLN A 38 -26.68 -22.28 -3.23
C GLN A 38 -25.28 -22.81 -3.50
N ASP A 39 -24.50 -22.05 -4.27
CA ASP A 39 -23.05 -22.19 -4.30
C ASP A 39 -22.58 -22.01 -2.85
N GLN A 40 -22.37 -23.14 -2.18
CA GLN A 40 -21.52 -23.21 -1.01
C GLN A 40 -20.14 -22.81 -1.52
N GLU A 41 -19.88 -21.51 -1.37
CA GLU A 41 -18.55 -20.91 -1.36
C GLU A 41 -17.78 -21.66 -0.26
N GLU A 42 -17.15 -22.74 -0.69
CA GLU A 42 -16.18 -23.49 0.07
C GLU A 42 -15.15 -22.44 0.48
N ALA A 43 -15.15 -22.10 1.77
CA ALA A 43 -14.19 -21.18 2.36
C ALA A 43 -12.81 -21.82 2.22
N GLU A 44 -12.23 -21.70 1.02
CA GLU A 44 -10.82 -21.90 0.80
C GLU A 44 -10.16 -21.05 1.87
N ALA A 45 -9.43 -21.71 2.75
CA ALA A 45 -8.66 -21.04 3.78
C ALA A 45 -7.77 -20.04 3.05
N GLU A 46 -8.21 -18.78 3.00
CA GLU A 46 -7.60 -17.71 2.26
C GLU A 46 -6.22 -17.56 2.89
N THR A 47 -5.23 -18.20 2.28
CA THR A 47 -3.84 -18.04 2.71
C THR A 47 -3.63 -16.54 2.69
N PRO A 48 -3.27 -15.91 3.83
CA PRO A 48 -3.25 -14.46 3.92
C PRO A 48 -2.42 -13.97 2.74
N ALA A 49 -3.08 -13.28 1.81
CA ALA A 49 -2.43 -12.83 0.60
C ALA A 49 -1.22 -12.03 1.04
N GLN A 50 -0.03 -12.42 0.59
CA GLN A 50 1.24 -11.82 0.99
C GLN A 50 1.41 -10.50 0.23
N GLU A 51 0.50 -9.57 0.54
CA GLU A 51 0.32 -8.28 -0.09
C GLU A 51 0.25 -7.15 0.94
N ILE A 52 0.85 -6.01 0.60
CA ILE A 52 0.74 -4.77 1.37
C ILE A 52 0.12 -3.72 0.46
N VAL A 53 -0.91 -3.04 0.94
CA VAL A 53 -1.58 -1.97 0.19
C VAL A 53 -1.00 -0.64 0.60
N VAL A 54 -0.23 -0.03 -0.30
CA VAL A 54 0.27 1.33 -0.17
C VAL A 54 -0.82 2.29 -0.62
N VAL A 55 -1.30 3.13 0.30
CA VAL A 55 -2.31 4.15 0.02
C VAL A 55 -1.63 5.51 0.02
N ALA A 56 -1.76 6.26 -1.08
CA ALA A 56 -1.30 7.63 -1.20
C ALA A 56 -2.50 8.59 -1.14
N PRO A 57 -2.84 9.13 0.06
CA PRO A 57 -3.92 10.09 0.20
C PRO A 57 -3.47 11.51 -0.20
N ARG A 58 -4.33 12.22 -0.92
CA ARG A 58 -4.14 13.62 -1.29
C ARG A 58 -5.39 14.45 -0.91
N PRO A 59 -5.25 15.45 -0.04
CA PRO A 59 -6.32 16.41 0.22
C PRO A 59 -6.49 17.34 -0.98
N VAL A 60 -7.73 17.59 -1.40
CA VAL A 60 -8.04 18.55 -2.47
C VAL A 60 -8.52 19.85 -1.84
N LYS A 61 -7.82 20.96 -2.08
CA LYS A 61 -8.17 22.27 -1.51
C LYS A 61 -9.17 23.07 -2.36
N ASP A 62 -9.13 22.87 -3.68
CA ASP A 62 -9.89 23.68 -4.65
C ASP A 62 -11.07 22.91 -5.23
N LEU A 63 -12.00 22.50 -4.37
CA LEU A 63 -13.29 22.01 -4.85
C LEU A 63 -14.26 23.17 -5.12
N PRO A 64 -15.10 23.07 -6.16
CA PRO A 64 -16.12 24.08 -6.42
C PRO A 64 -17.04 24.23 -5.19
N LYS A 65 -17.33 25.49 -4.85
CA LYS A 65 -18.09 25.90 -3.66
C LYS A 65 -19.47 25.24 -3.51
N GLU A 66 -20.01 24.66 -4.58
CA GLU A 66 -21.27 23.93 -4.54
C GLU A 66 -21.17 22.58 -3.78
N ILE A 67 -19.95 22.07 -3.52
CA ILE A 67 -19.69 20.85 -2.73
C ILE A 67 -19.14 21.21 -1.33
N GLU A 68 -19.17 22.49 -0.94
CA GLU A 68 -18.55 23.07 0.27
C GLU A 68 -19.33 22.75 1.58
N ASN A 69 -19.90 21.55 1.68
CA ASN A 69 -20.35 21.01 2.96
C ASN A 69 -19.13 20.42 3.69
N ASP A 70 -18.23 21.27 4.23
CA ASP A 70 -17.20 21.02 5.26
C ASP A 70 -16.32 19.75 5.16
N SER A 71 -16.35 19.03 4.03
CA SER A 71 -15.73 17.71 3.92
C SER A 71 -14.40 17.86 3.20
N ASN A 72 -13.31 17.62 3.93
CA ASN A 72 -11.98 17.41 3.36
C ASN A 72 -12.04 16.21 2.41
N VAL A 73 -12.28 16.46 1.12
CA VAL A 73 -12.32 15.40 0.12
C VAL A 73 -10.90 14.88 -0.09
N LEU A 74 -10.74 13.58 0.16
CA LEU A 74 -9.48 12.87 -0.02
C LEU A 74 -9.56 12.04 -1.29
N ILE A 75 -8.66 12.31 -2.22
CA ILE A 75 -8.40 11.43 -3.36
C ILE A 75 -7.29 10.47 -2.95
N SER A 76 -7.48 9.17 -3.15
CA SER A 76 -6.47 8.18 -2.80
C SER A 76 -6.15 7.30 -4.01
N LEU A 77 -4.86 7.01 -4.17
CA LEU A 77 -4.38 5.96 -5.07
C LEU A 77 -3.91 4.77 -4.24
N ARG A 78 -4.31 3.56 -4.64
CA ARG A 78 -3.90 2.31 -4.00
C ARG A 78 -2.93 1.57 -4.91
N MET A 79 -1.81 1.14 -4.36
CA MET A 79 -0.87 0.24 -5.03
C MET A 79 -0.58 -0.98 -4.16
N VAL A 80 -0.61 -2.15 -4.79
CA VAL A 80 -0.38 -3.43 -4.12
C VAL A 80 1.09 -3.81 -4.28
N VAL A 81 1.74 -4.13 -3.16
CA VAL A 81 3.12 -4.61 -3.10
C VAL A 81 3.11 -6.06 -2.65
N LEU A 82 3.50 -6.96 -3.56
CA LEU A 82 3.66 -8.37 -3.25
C LEU A 82 5.03 -8.62 -2.59
N TYR A 83 5.05 -9.49 -1.59
CA TYR A 83 6.26 -9.84 -0.83
C TYR A 83 6.46 -11.35 -0.65
N ASN A 84 5.75 -12.17 -1.45
CA ASN A 84 5.83 -13.62 -1.38
C ASN A 84 7.19 -14.23 -1.77
N ASP A 85 8.10 -13.40 -2.30
CA ASP A 85 9.46 -13.77 -2.67
C ASP A 85 10.51 -13.37 -1.62
N LEU A 86 10.08 -12.77 -0.51
CA LEU A 86 10.96 -12.26 0.55
C LEU A 86 10.86 -13.11 1.82
N ASP A 87 11.99 -13.39 2.46
CA ASP A 87 12.04 -14.00 3.78
C ASP A 87 12.00 -12.92 4.86
N LEU A 88 10.81 -12.65 5.41
CA LEU A 88 10.65 -11.61 6.44
C LEU A 88 11.30 -11.95 7.79
N THR A 89 11.88 -13.14 7.96
CA THR A 89 12.74 -13.45 9.11
C THR A 89 14.14 -12.81 8.98
N SER A 90 14.56 -12.50 7.75
CA SER A 90 15.85 -11.89 7.45
C SER A 90 15.76 -10.36 7.41
N LYS A 91 16.67 -9.68 8.10
CA LYS A 91 16.77 -8.21 8.09
C LYS A 91 16.98 -7.66 6.68
N ASP A 92 17.77 -8.33 5.85
CA ASP A 92 18.06 -7.88 4.48
C ASP A 92 16.80 -7.86 3.60
N ASP A 93 15.92 -8.84 3.77
CA ASP A 93 14.68 -8.94 3.02
C ASP A 93 13.59 -7.99 3.57
N GLN A 94 13.58 -7.73 4.89
CA GLN A 94 12.79 -6.62 5.47
C GLN A 94 13.19 -5.26 4.88
N ASP A 95 14.50 -5.00 4.74
CA ASP A 95 15.01 -3.76 4.14
C ASP A 95 14.64 -3.66 2.64
N ARG A 96 14.62 -4.79 1.92
CA ARG A 96 14.13 -4.86 0.54
C ARG A 96 12.65 -4.57 0.43
N LEU A 97 11.82 -5.13 1.32
CA LEU A 97 10.39 -4.83 1.39
C LEU A 97 10.16 -3.32 1.60
N MET A 98 10.85 -2.72 2.56
CA MET A 98 10.78 -1.28 2.80
C MET A 98 11.21 -0.45 1.60
N THR A 99 12.21 -0.90 0.84
CA THR A 99 12.63 -0.25 -0.41
C THR A 99 11.53 -0.30 -1.48
N ARG A 100 10.84 -1.44 -1.63
CA ARG A 100 9.71 -1.59 -2.56
C ARG A 100 8.54 -0.68 -2.19
N ILE A 101 8.23 -0.59 -0.90
CA ILE A 101 7.17 0.30 -0.39
C ILE A 101 7.49 1.77 -0.68
N LYS A 102 8.73 2.20 -0.40
CA LYS A 102 9.18 3.57 -0.71
C LYS A 102 9.06 3.89 -2.21
N SER A 103 9.51 2.97 -3.07
CA SER A 103 9.39 3.18 -4.52
C SER A 103 7.93 3.26 -4.96
N SER A 104 7.07 2.40 -4.42
CA SER A 104 5.63 2.39 -4.73
C SER A 104 4.95 3.67 -4.24
N ALA A 105 5.20 4.10 -3.00
CA ALA A 105 4.69 5.37 -2.47
C ALA A 105 5.08 6.55 -3.37
N ARG A 106 6.36 6.64 -3.74
CA ARG A 106 6.87 7.68 -4.66
C ARG A 106 6.18 7.65 -6.01
N ASP A 107 6.00 6.47 -6.59
CA ASP A 107 5.37 6.33 -7.91
C ASP A 107 3.87 6.69 -7.85
N ALA A 108 3.18 6.38 -6.74
CA ALA A 108 1.79 6.77 -6.50
C ALA A 108 1.63 8.28 -6.42
N CYS A 109 2.47 8.92 -5.59
CA CYS A 109 2.45 10.36 -5.39
C CYS A 109 2.80 11.10 -6.69
N ARG A 110 3.83 10.66 -7.42
CA ARG A 110 4.16 11.22 -8.74
C ARG A 110 3.06 11.04 -9.77
N TYR A 111 2.29 9.97 -9.69
CA TYR A 111 1.13 9.78 -10.55
C TYR A 111 0.03 10.78 -10.21
N LEU A 112 -0.28 10.95 -8.92
CA LEU A 112 -1.23 11.95 -8.45
C LEU A 112 -0.79 13.38 -8.82
N ASP A 113 0.51 13.71 -8.70
CA ASP A 113 1.03 15.03 -9.09
C ASP A 113 0.89 15.32 -10.58
N ARG A 114 0.97 14.29 -11.43
CA ARG A 114 0.71 14.44 -12.87
C ARG A 114 -0.77 14.65 -13.17
N LEU A 115 -1.65 14.01 -12.42
CA LEU A 115 -3.10 14.19 -12.56
C LEU A 115 -3.56 15.55 -12.03
N TYR A 116 -2.91 16.06 -10.98
CA TYR A 116 -3.25 17.31 -10.30
C TYR A 116 -2.03 18.25 -10.23
N PRO A 117 -1.59 18.81 -11.37
CA PRO A 117 -0.35 19.59 -11.42
C PRO A 117 -0.40 20.94 -10.68
N LEU A 118 -1.58 21.42 -10.30
CA LEU A 118 -1.76 22.75 -9.69
C LEU A 118 -1.53 22.78 -8.16
N ASP A 119 -1.60 21.64 -7.47
CA ASP A 119 -1.47 21.58 -5.99
C ASP A 119 -0.58 20.40 -5.56
N PRO A 120 0.69 20.30 -6.02
CA PRO A 120 1.57 19.18 -5.70
C PRO A 120 1.72 19.00 -4.19
N ASP A 121 1.72 17.74 -3.72
CA ASP A 121 1.84 17.43 -2.29
C ASP A 121 3.25 16.88 -1.98
N PRO A 122 4.17 17.72 -1.46
CA PRO A 122 5.53 17.30 -1.17
C PRO A 122 5.61 16.28 -0.02
N GLU A 123 4.59 16.18 0.83
CA GLU A 123 4.54 15.26 1.97
C GLU A 123 3.85 13.93 1.62
N CYS A 124 3.33 13.78 0.40
CA CYS A 124 2.58 12.61 -0.01
C CYS A 124 3.38 11.31 0.21
N GLU A 125 4.67 11.30 -0.16
CA GLU A 125 5.52 10.10 -0.05
C GLU A 125 5.71 9.68 1.41
N ASP A 126 6.09 10.63 2.29
CA ASP A 126 6.32 10.36 3.71
C ASP A 126 5.04 9.90 4.42
N ARG A 127 3.90 10.53 4.09
CA ARG A 127 2.59 10.16 4.62
C ARG A 127 2.16 8.77 4.16
N ALA A 128 2.29 8.45 2.88
CA ALA A 128 1.99 7.11 2.35
C ALA A 128 2.86 6.02 3.00
N ILE A 129 4.16 6.29 3.19
CA ILE A 129 5.07 5.36 3.90
C ILE A 129 4.61 5.17 5.34
N ARG A 130 4.40 6.26 6.07
CA ARG A 130 3.97 6.23 7.48
C ARG A 130 2.68 5.43 7.66
N ASP A 131 1.68 5.70 6.82
CA ASP A 131 0.36 5.07 6.91
C ASP A 131 0.43 3.58 6.51
N THR A 132 1.44 3.16 5.75
CA THR A 132 1.70 1.75 5.40
C THR A 132 2.45 0.98 6.50
N ARG A 133 3.22 1.65 7.36
CA ARG A 133 4.07 0.97 8.38
C ARG A 133 3.34 -0.07 9.23
N PRO A 134 2.10 0.15 9.72
CA PRO A 134 1.40 -0.85 10.52
C PRO A 134 1.19 -2.18 9.78
N GLN A 135 0.97 -2.14 8.46
CA GLN A 135 0.84 -3.35 7.64
C GLN A 135 2.19 -4.08 7.52
N VAL A 136 3.29 -3.33 7.39
CA VAL A 136 4.64 -3.90 7.35
C VAL A 136 4.98 -4.57 8.68
N ASP A 137 4.73 -3.87 9.79
CA ASP A 137 5.03 -4.37 11.13
C ASP A 137 4.21 -5.64 11.42
N ALA A 138 2.93 -5.67 11.00
CA ALA A 138 2.08 -6.86 11.07
C ALA A 138 2.61 -8.01 10.19
N ALA A 139 3.04 -7.71 8.96
CA ALA A 139 3.63 -8.71 8.07
C ALA A 139 4.91 -9.30 8.68
N ILE A 140 5.81 -8.48 9.23
CA ILE A 140 7.04 -8.96 9.88
C ILE A 140 6.71 -9.78 11.14
N ALA A 141 5.78 -9.31 11.97
CA ALA A 141 5.36 -10.02 13.19
C ALA A 141 4.77 -11.40 12.90
N ALA A 142 4.12 -11.60 11.75
CA ALA A 142 3.59 -12.89 11.34
C ALA A 142 4.69 -13.94 11.05
N PHE A 143 5.93 -13.52 10.78
CA PHE A 143 7.09 -14.41 10.56
C PHE A 143 8.09 -14.38 11.71
N ALA A 144 7.97 -13.43 12.64
CA ALA A 144 8.75 -13.44 13.85
C ALA A 144 8.47 -14.75 14.60
N PRO A 145 9.50 -15.47 15.09
CA PRO A 145 9.24 -16.55 16.01
C PRO A 145 8.46 -15.93 17.17
N THR A 146 7.19 -16.31 17.32
CA THR A 146 6.48 -16.12 18.57
C THR A 146 7.23 -16.94 19.58
N GLU A 147 8.28 -16.36 20.17
CA GLU A 147 8.78 -16.85 21.44
C GLU A 147 7.54 -16.83 22.33
N PRO A 148 7.06 -18.02 22.78
CA PRO A 148 5.86 -18.08 23.61
C PRO A 148 6.15 -17.14 24.76
N ALA A 149 5.30 -16.12 24.93
CA ALA A 149 5.44 -15.16 26.01
C ALA A 149 5.73 -15.97 27.27
N THR A 150 6.99 -15.95 27.72
CA THR A 150 7.36 -16.60 28.96
C THR A 150 6.70 -15.72 29.99
N GLU A 151 5.48 -16.11 30.33
CA GLU A 151 4.70 -15.71 31.48
C GLU A 151 5.72 -15.52 32.59
N THR A 152 6.09 -14.26 32.83
CA THR A 152 7.01 -13.91 33.90
C THR A 152 6.16 -13.95 35.17
N ASP A 153 5.78 -15.17 35.53
CA ASP A 153 5.20 -15.54 36.81
C ASP A 153 6.36 -15.46 37.80
N GLY A 154 6.54 -14.27 38.36
CA GLY A 154 7.69 -14.00 39.21
C GLY A 154 7.75 -12.56 39.68
N ASP A 155 6.94 -12.24 40.69
CA ASP A 155 7.42 -11.60 41.91
C ASP A 155 8.67 -10.71 41.75
N ILE A 156 8.49 -9.46 41.30
CA ILE A 156 9.41 -8.39 41.68
C ILE A 156 8.60 -7.41 42.51
N ALA A 157 8.74 -7.60 43.82
CA ALA A 157 8.20 -6.72 44.84
C ALA A 157 8.62 -5.25 44.60
N PRO A 158 7.75 -4.27 44.93
CA PRO A 158 8.11 -2.87 44.93
C PRO A 158 9.03 -2.59 46.11
N GLU A 159 10.34 -2.76 45.93
CA GLU A 159 11.32 -2.16 46.83
C GLU A 159 11.49 -0.70 46.39
N GLY A 160 10.80 0.18 47.11
CA GLY A 160 10.90 1.62 46.90
C GLY A 160 12.32 2.13 47.13
N ASP A 161 12.71 3.14 46.37
CA ASP A 161 13.65 4.13 46.88
C ASP A 161 13.16 5.51 46.47
N GLU A 162 12.47 6.10 47.44
CA GLU A 162 12.27 7.52 47.61
C GLU A 162 13.65 8.17 47.77
N SER A 163 14.14 8.88 46.75
CA SER A 163 15.34 9.71 46.91
C SER A 163 15.19 11.09 46.28
N THR A 164 14.62 11.95 47.11
CA THR A 164 14.77 13.39 47.23
C THR A 164 16.17 13.94 46.88
N ALA A 165 16.24 14.97 46.02
CA ALA A 165 17.21 16.09 46.05
C ALA A 165 16.90 17.03 44.87
N ALA A 166 16.46 18.28 45.09
CA ALA A 166 17.29 19.50 45.12
C ALA A 166 17.97 19.77 43.75
N GLU A 167 17.80 20.89 43.04
CA GLU A 167 17.62 22.32 43.36
C GLU A 167 16.83 23.05 42.26
#